data_AF-A0A6V7LE73-F1
#
_entry.id   AF-A0A6V7LE73-F1
#
_cell.length_a   1.000
_cell.length_b   1.000
_cell.length_c   1.000
_cell.angle_alpha   90.00
_cell.angle_beta   90.00
_cell.angle_gamma   90.00
#
_symmetry.space_group_name_H-M   'P 1'
#
loop_
_entity.id
_entity.type
_entity.pdbx_description
1 polymer ?
#
loop_
_entity_poly.entity_id
_entity_poly.type
_entity_poly.pdbx_seq_one_letter_code
_entity_poly.pdbx_strand_id
1 'polypeptide(L)'
;MTGKLMKELAKRGHQVDVINMFPQTEPIPNYRDIPVRKEKTSILVNNISYYEAQQWASLSLEFFARSAGDEVCKVLEHPTMQDVLKNKKGAYDVAIIE
;
A
#
# COMPACT_ATOMS: atom_id res chain seq x y z
N MET A 1 -9.45 7.35 -0.05
CA MET A 1 -9.93 8.35 0.94
C MET A 1 -9.27 8.19 2.33
N THR A 2 -8.27 7.32 2.43
CA THR A 2 -7.63 6.75 3.62
C THR A 2 -6.57 7.62 4.31
N GLY A 3 -5.86 8.45 3.54
CA GLY A 3 -4.77 9.26 4.09
C GLY A 3 -5.21 10.30 5.12
N LYS A 4 -6.51 10.62 5.23
CA LYS A 4 -6.98 11.64 6.18
C LYS A 4 -6.83 11.20 7.64
N LEU A 5 -7.18 9.96 7.97
CA LEU A 5 -7.08 9.47 9.36
C LEU A 5 -5.63 9.50 9.85
N MET A 6 -4.71 8.93 9.06
CA MET A 6 -3.28 8.89 9.40
C MET A 6 -2.68 10.30 9.54
N LYS A 7 -3.05 11.23 8.65
CA LYS A 7 -2.63 12.64 8.75
C LYS A 7 -3.18 13.32 10.00
N GLU A 8 -4.43 13.05 10.36
CA GLU A 8 -5.05 13.64 11.54
C GLU A 8 -4.50 13.08 12.87
N LEU A 9 -4.03 11.83 12.88
CA LEU A 9 -3.27 11.25 13.99
C LEU A 9 -1.90 11.92 14.13
N ALA A 10 -1.17 12.06 13.03
CA ALA A 10 0.13 12.73 13.02
C ALA A 10 0.06 14.18 13.52
N LYS A 11 -0.96 14.94 13.06
CA LYS A 11 -1.24 16.31 13.52
C LYS A 11 -1.55 16.41 15.01
N ARG A 12 -2.12 15.36 15.61
CA ARG A 12 -2.40 15.28 17.06
C ARG A 12 -1.17 14.89 17.88
N GLY A 13 -0.01 14.70 17.24
CA GLY A 13 1.26 14.42 17.91
C GLY A 13 1.62 12.94 17.97
N HIS A 14 0.85 12.06 17.34
CA HIS A 14 1.22 10.64 17.23
C HIS A 14 2.31 10.46 16.17
N GLN A 15 3.24 9.53 16.40
CA GLN A 15 4.17 9.09 15.36
C GLN A 15 3.48 8.03 14.50
N VAL A 16 3.39 8.30 13.20
CA VAL A 16 2.62 7.49 12.26
C VAL A 16 3.51 7.08 11.11
N ASP A 17 3.74 5.78 10.99
CA ASP A 17 4.43 5.17 9.85
C ASP A 17 3.37 4.59 8.90
N VAL A 18 3.35 5.08 7.65
CA VAL A 18 2.36 4.67 6.64
C VAL A 18 3.03 3.91 5.51
N ILE A 19 2.71 2.63 5.40
CA ILE A 19 3.14 1.79 4.28
C ILE A 19 2.22 2.04 3.10
N ASN A 20 2.74 2.59 2.00
CA ASN A 20 1.94 2.84 0.80
C ASN A 20 2.75 2.80 -0.50
N MET A 21 2.05 2.74 -1.63
CA MET A 21 2.65 2.81 -2.98
C MET A 21 2.81 4.26 -3.49
N PHE A 22 2.09 5.20 -2.88
CA PHE A 22 1.95 6.59 -3.32
C PHE A 22 2.29 7.55 -2.17
N PRO A 23 3.58 7.75 -1.87
CA PRO A 23 4.02 8.61 -0.78
C PRO A 23 3.57 10.06 -1.03
N GLN A 24 3.43 10.82 0.05
CA GLN A 24 3.08 12.24 -0.05
C GLN A 24 4.20 13.02 -0.75
N THR A 25 3.83 14.04 -1.52
CA THR A 25 4.79 14.98 -2.12
C THR A 25 5.33 15.99 -1.11
N GLU A 26 4.49 16.38 -0.15
CA GLU A 26 4.83 17.32 0.91
C GLU A 26 5.00 16.58 2.25
N PRO A 27 6.11 16.80 2.97
CA PRO A 27 6.34 16.16 4.25
C PRO A 27 5.38 16.73 5.32
N ILE A 28 4.86 15.84 6.16
CA ILE A 28 3.99 16.19 7.29
C ILE A 28 4.73 15.80 8.59
N PRO A 29 4.79 16.68 9.61
CA PRO A 29 5.41 16.32 10.89
C PRO A 29 4.81 15.06 11.51
N ASN A 30 5.66 14.21 12.09
CA ASN A 30 5.31 12.93 12.71
C ASN A 30 4.64 11.90 11.77
N TYR A 31 4.68 12.14 10.46
CA TYR A 31 4.14 11.24 9.45
C TYR A 31 5.27 10.77 8.55
N ARG A 32 5.59 9.47 8.60
CA ARG A 32 6.63 8.85 7.79
C ARG A 32 5.99 7.96 6.73
N ASP A 33 6.14 8.34 5.48
CA ASP A 33 5.82 7.45 4.37
C ASP A 33 6.90 6.36 4.24
N ILE A 34 6.46 5.12 4.19
CA ILE A 34 7.26 3.93 3.93
C ILE A 34 6.85 3.40 2.55
N PRO A 35 7.56 3.79 1.47
CA PRO A 35 7.17 3.40 0.14
C PRO A 35 7.44 1.91 -0.10
N VAL A 36 6.40 1.18 -0.47
CA VAL A 36 6.48 -0.19 -0.99
C VAL A 36 6.18 -0.14 -2.48
N ARG A 37 7.15 0.30 -3.28
CA ARG A 37 6.98 0.39 -4.73
C ARG A 37 7.06 -0.99 -5.35
N LYS A 38 6.14 -1.27 -6.27
CA LYS A 38 6.31 -2.34 -7.25
C LYS A 38 7.32 -1.89 -8.30
N GLU A 39 8.21 -2.78 -8.73
CA GLU A 39 9.14 -2.51 -9.84
C GLU A 39 8.42 -2.15 -11.15
N LYS A 40 7.17 -2.61 -11.30
CA LYS A 40 6.22 -2.14 -12.31
C LYS A 40 4.93 -1.75 -11.61
N THR A 41 4.64 -0.46 -11.53
CA THR A 41 3.32 0.02 -11.11
C THR A 41 2.29 -0.64 -12.03
N SER A 42 1.30 -1.33 -11.45
CA SER A 42 0.27 -2.03 -12.21
C SER A 42 -0.30 -1.12 -13.29
N ILE A 43 -0.44 -1.64 -14.51
CA ILE A 43 -1.11 -1.02 -15.68
C ILE A 43 -2.55 -0.52 -15.40
N LEU A 44 -3.06 -0.71 -14.18
CA LEU A 44 -4.43 -0.46 -13.79
C LEU A 44 -4.66 0.82 -13.00
N VAL A 45 -3.63 1.60 -12.71
CA VAL A 45 -3.83 2.91 -12.09
C VAL A 45 -3.99 3.99 -13.15
N ASN A 46 -5.22 4.48 -13.28
CA ASN A 46 -5.63 5.66 -14.04
C ASN A 46 -5.42 5.62 -15.57
N ASN A 47 -5.10 4.47 -16.16
CA ASN A 47 -4.96 4.35 -17.62
C ASN A 47 -5.39 2.96 -18.13
N ILE A 48 -6.70 2.70 -18.10
CA ILE A 48 -7.31 1.48 -18.66
C ILE A 48 -8.28 1.91 -19.77
N SER A 49 -8.12 1.36 -20.97
CA SER A 49 -9.06 1.56 -22.07
C SER A 49 -10.32 0.69 -21.94
N TYR A 50 -11.37 1.06 -22.65
CA TYR A 50 -12.61 0.27 -22.70
C TYR A 50 -12.38 -1.19 -23.13
N TYR A 51 -11.53 -1.40 -24.15
CA TYR A 51 -11.24 -2.73 -24.67
C TYR A 51 -10.46 -3.59 -23.67
N GLU A 52 -9.51 -3.00 -22.95
CA GLU A 52 -8.81 -3.68 -21.86
C GLU A 52 -9.80 -4.06 -20.75
N ALA A 53 -10.70 -3.16 -20.35
CA ALA A 53 -11.71 -3.47 -19.35
C ALA A 53 -12.64 -4.62 -19.76
N GLN A 54 -13.03 -4.72 -21.04
CA GLN A 54 -13.86 -5.83 -21.54
C GLN A 54 -13.13 -7.18 -21.50
N GLN A 55 -11.85 -7.22 -21.87
CA GLN A 55 -11.06 -8.46 -21.77
C GLN A 55 -10.98 -8.95 -20.32
N TRP A 56 -10.90 -8.03 -19.38
CA TRP A 56 -10.79 -8.35 -17.96
C TRP A 56 -12.09 -8.87 -17.37
N ALA A 57 -13.24 -8.38 -17.83
CA ALA A 57 -14.55 -8.92 -17.45
C ALA A 57 -14.74 -10.40 -17.84
N SER A 58 -13.93 -10.90 -18.78
CA SER A 58 -13.95 -12.30 -19.21
C SER A 58 -13.01 -13.22 -18.41
N LEU A 59 -12.14 -12.65 -17.56
CA LEU A 59 -11.22 -13.43 -16.72
C LEU A 59 -11.95 -14.08 -15.55
N SER A 60 -11.50 -15.28 -15.16
CA SER A 60 -12.11 -16.02 -14.05
C SER A 60 -11.76 -15.39 -12.69
N LEU A 61 -12.65 -15.61 -11.71
CA LEU A 61 -12.38 -15.20 -10.33
C LEU A 61 -11.10 -15.84 -9.78
N GLU A 62 -10.81 -17.08 -10.17
CA GLU A 62 -9.57 -17.77 -9.80
C GLU A 62 -8.33 -17.04 -10.33
N PHE A 63 -8.35 -16.61 -11.60
CA PHE A 63 -7.26 -15.84 -12.18
C PHE A 63 -7.05 -14.54 -11.41
N PHE A 64 -8.12 -13.81 -11.08
CA PHE A 64 -8.03 -12.59 -10.29
C PHE A 64 -7.47 -12.84 -8.88
N ALA A 65 -7.98 -13.85 -8.18
CA ALA A 65 -7.53 -14.19 -6.84
C ALA A 65 -6.02 -14.52 -6.82
N ARG A 66 -5.55 -15.28 -7.82
CA ARG A 66 -4.14 -15.63 -7.95
C ARG A 66 -3.28 -14.44 -8.33
N SER A 67 -3.64 -13.71 -9.39
CA SER A 67 -2.83 -12.58 -9.87
C SER A 67 -2.80 -11.42 -8.89
N ALA A 68 -3.90 -11.12 -8.19
CA ALA A 68 -3.91 -10.11 -7.14
C ALA A 68 -3.20 -10.58 -5.87
N GLY A 69 -3.37 -11.86 -5.50
CA GLY A 69 -2.77 -12.46 -4.30
C GLY A 69 -1.25 -12.58 -4.38
N ASP A 70 -0.72 -13.16 -5.47
CA ASP A 70 0.73 -13.33 -5.68
C ASP A 70 1.46 -11.99 -5.62
N GLU A 71 0.82 -10.94 -6.12
CA GLU A 71 1.34 -9.58 -6.09
C GLU A 71 1.41 -8.99 -4.68
N VAL A 72 0.47 -9.35 -3.79
CA VAL A 72 0.54 -8.96 -2.37
C VAL A 72 1.70 -9.67 -1.69
N CYS A 73 1.92 -10.95 -1.98
CA CYS A 73 3.06 -11.71 -1.42
C CYS A 73 4.40 -11.03 -1.75
N LYS A 74 4.59 -10.60 -3.01
CA LYS A 74 5.81 -9.87 -3.41
C LYS A 74 6.01 -8.56 -2.65
N VAL A 75 4.93 -7.82 -2.38
CA VAL A 75 4.98 -6.59 -1.57
C VAL A 75 5.36 -6.91 -0.13
N LEU A 76 4.82 -7.98 0.44
CA LEU A 76 5.16 -8.44 1.79
C LEU A 76 6.62 -8.88 1.90
N GLU A 77 7.19 -9.46 0.84
CA GLU A 77 8.60 -9.86 0.78
C GLU A 77 9.57 -8.69 0.58
N HIS A 78 9.09 -7.49 0.21
CA HIS A 78 9.94 -6.33 -0.03
C HIS A 78 10.79 -5.98 1.20
N PRO A 79 12.09 -5.64 1.07
CA PRO A 79 12.97 -5.38 2.21
C PRO A 79 12.42 -4.36 3.20
N THR A 80 11.86 -3.25 2.70
CA THR A 80 11.25 -2.23 3.54
C THR A 80 10.02 -2.74 4.31
N MET A 81 9.25 -3.66 3.73
CA MET A 81 8.12 -4.28 4.42
C MET A 81 8.62 -5.28 5.48
N GLN A 82 9.68 -6.02 5.18
CA GLN A 82 10.35 -6.91 6.12
C GLN A 82 10.91 -6.14 7.33
N ASP A 83 11.46 -4.94 7.14
CA ASP A 83 11.94 -4.09 8.24
C ASP A 83 10.80 -3.70 9.19
N VAL A 84 9.60 -3.44 8.67
CA VAL A 84 8.42 -3.15 9.48
C VAL A 84 7.92 -4.41 10.19
N LEU A 85 7.79 -5.52 9.46
CA LEU A 85 7.27 -6.79 9.99
C LEU A 85 8.18 -7.43 11.05
N LYS A 86 9.50 -7.29 10.89
CA LYS A 86 10.52 -7.84 11.79
C LYS A 86 10.97 -6.83 12.84
N ASN A 87 10.29 -5.70 12.96
CA ASN A 87 10.59 -4.70 13.97
C ASN A 87 10.42 -5.30 15.39
N LYS A 88 11.06 -4.67 16.38
CA LYS A 88 11.00 -5.11 17.77
C LYS A 88 9.55 -5.13 18.25
N LYS A 89 9.20 -6.15 19.05
CA LYS A 89 7.89 -6.20 19.71
C LYS A 89 7.70 -4.93 20.55
N GLY A 90 6.52 -4.32 20.42
CA GLY A 90 6.21 -3.03 21.06
C GLY A 90 6.66 -1.79 20.28
N ALA A 91 7.18 -1.93 19.05
CA ALA A 91 7.50 -0.78 18.21
C ALA A 91 6.26 0.00 17.73
N TYR A 92 5.09 -0.64 17.70
CA TYR A 92 3.82 -0.03 17.36
C TYR A 92 2.77 -0.39 18.41
N ASP A 93 2.02 0.61 18.87
CA ASP A 93 0.91 0.42 19.80
C ASP A 93 -0.38 0.00 19.07
N VAL A 94 -0.54 0.43 17.81
CA VAL A 94 -1.75 0.22 17.00
C VAL A 94 -1.36 -0.06 15.55
N ALA A 95 -2.01 -1.04 14.92
CA ALA A 95 -1.95 -1.29 13.49
C ALA A 95 -3.35 -1.07 12.87
N ILE A 96 -3.42 -0.29 11.80
CA ILE A 96 -4.67 -0.01 11.06
C ILE A 96 -4.47 -0.47 9.62
N ILE A 97 -5.39 -1.30 9.13
CA ILE A 97 -5.41 -1.81 7.76
C ILE A 97 -6.67 -1.26 7.10
N GLU A 98 -6.52 -0.63 5.95
CA GLU A 98 -7.60 -0.07 5.13
C GLU A 98 -7.39 -0.42 3.65
#